data_AF-A0A1U9VL10-F1
#
_entry.id   AF-A0A1U9VL10-F1
#
_cell.length_a   1.000
_cell.length_b   1.000
_cell.length_c   1.000
_cell.angle_alpha   90.00
_cell.angle_beta   90.00
_cell.angle_gamma   90.00
#
_symmetry.space_group_name_H-M   'P 1'
#
loop_
_entity.id
_entity.type
_entity.pdbx_description
1 polymer ?
#
loop_
_entity_poly.entity_id
_entity_poly.type
_entity_poly.pdbx_seq_one_letter_code
_entity_poly.pdbx_strand_id
1 'polypeptide(L)'
;MLDREGFRPNVGIILINARNEVFWGKRIGEHSWQFPQGGIKYGETPEQAMYRELHEEVGLLPEHVRIVGRTRDWLRYEVPDKFIRREIRGHYRGQKQIWFLLRMVGRDCDIQLRATEHPEFDAWRWSQYWVPLDAVIEFKREVYQMALSELSRFVQRSHRAPLSPYGRGGQHRDRSDRSDQNARGQRQPPALTVTTSTVVVETVIVSRPAAQPIDSPNPDDTPSKDSL
;
A
#
# COMPACT_ATOMS: atom_id res chain seq x y z
N MET A 1 5.91 13.43 -20.95
CA MET A 1 5.12 14.65 -21.22
C MET A 1 4.88 15.34 -19.90
N LEU A 2 5.13 16.65 -19.83
CA LEU A 2 4.84 17.49 -18.66
C LEU A 2 3.60 18.33 -18.98
N ASP A 3 2.82 18.69 -17.98
CA ASP A 3 1.80 19.71 -18.15
C ASP A 3 2.40 21.12 -18.15
N ARG A 4 1.53 22.14 -18.33
CA ARG A 4 1.93 23.55 -18.36
C ARG A 4 2.56 24.04 -17.06
N GLU A 5 2.30 23.35 -15.95
CA GLU A 5 2.81 23.68 -14.62
C GLU A 5 4.09 22.89 -14.29
N GLY A 6 4.56 22.02 -15.19
CA GLY A 6 5.77 21.21 -14.98
C GLY A 6 5.54 19.91 -14.22
N PHE A 7 4.28 19.47 -14.05
CA PHE A 7 3.95 18.19 -13.43
C PHE A 7 3.78 17.08 -14.45
N ARG A 8 4.41 15.93 -14.20
CA ARG A 8 4.22 14.72 -15.01
C ARG A 8 2.97 13.95 -14.55
N PRO A 9 2.04 13.59 -15.45
CA PRO A 9 0.89 12.76 -15.11
C PRO A 9 1.32 11.31 -14.84
N ASN A 10 0.81 10.76 -13.77
CA ASN A 10 1.20 9.45 -13.25
C ASN A 10 -0.02 8.76 -12.58
N VAL A 11 0.09 7.46 -12.38
CA VAL A 11 -0.88 6.64 -11.62
C VAL A 11 -0.18 5.96 -10.47
N GLY A 12 -0.83 5.94 -9.31
CA GLY A 12 -0.39 5.15 -8.15
C GLY A 12 -1.35 4.00 -7.89
N ILE A 13 -0.83 2.89 -7.37
CA ILE A 13 -1.61 1.67 -7.16
C ILE A 13 -1.52 1.23 -5.70
N ILE A 14 -2.66 1.21 -5.01
CA ILE A 14 -2.80 0.54 -3.71
C ILE A 14 -3.45 -0.81 -4.00
N LEU A 15 -2.64 -1.87 -4.07
CA LEU A 15 -3.11 -3.23 -4.22
C LEU A 15 -3.36 -3.84 -2.84
N ILE A 16 -4.56 -4.36 -2.61
CA ILE A 16 -4.97 -4.94 -1.33
C ILE A 16 -5.40 -6.40 -1.47
N ASN A 17 -4.94 -7.27 -0.56
CA ASN A 17 -5.31 -8.68 -0.52
C ASN A 17 -6.63 -8.91 0.23
N ALA A 18 -7.08 -10.18 0.32
CA ALA A 18 -8.32 -10.56 1.02
C ALA A 18 -8.35 -10.15 2.51
N ARG A 19 -7.19 -10.01 3.15
CA ARG A 19 -7.03 -9.57 4.55
C ARG A 19 -6.95 -8.04 4.70
N ASN A 20 -7.17 -7.28 3.63
CA ASN A 20 -7.03 -5.83 3.58
C ASN A 20 -5.61 -5.32 3.87
N GLU A 21 -4.61 -6.18 3.72
CA GLU A 21 -3.21 -5.80 3.72
C GLU A 21 -2.85 -5.25 2.34
N VAL A 22 -1.96 -4.26 2.30
CA VAL A 22 -1.49 -3.62 1.07
C VAL A 22 -0.18 -4.23 0.60
N PHE A 23 -0.02 -4.31 -0.72
CA PHE A 23 1.25 -4.63 -1.34
C PHE A 23 2.25 -3.51 -1.02
N TRP A 24 3.44 -3.90 -0.57
CA TRP A 24 4.51 -2.98 -0.25
C TRP A 24 5.81 -3.46 -0.92
N GLY A 25 6.31 -2.68 -1.88
CA GLY A 25 7.49 -3.03 -2.67
C GLY A 25 8.74 -2.33 -2.16
N LYS A 26 9.84 -3.07 -2.05
CA LYS A 26 11.17 -2.52 -1.75
C LYS A 26 11.86 -2.15 -3.05
N ARG A 27 12.29 -0.89 -3.18
CA ARG A 27 12.92 -0.39 -4.40
C ARG A 27 14.26 -1.08 -4.63
N ILE A 28 14.55 -1.42 -5.88
CA ILE A 28 15.82 -2.05 -6.24
C ILE A 28 17.00 -1.12 -5.90
N GLY A 29 18.02 -1.67 -5.24
CA GLY A 29 19.22 -0.92 -4.86
C GLY A 29 19.03 0.12 -3.74
N GLU A 30 17.84 0.19 -3.13
CA GLU A 30 17.55 1.10 -2.03
C GLU A 30 16.92 0.36 -0.83
N HIS A 31 16.88 1.02 0.33
CA HIS A 31 16.18 0.53 1.53
C HIS A 31 14.77 1.15 1.69
N SER A 32 14.35 1.95 0.71
CA SER A 32 13.05 2.62 0.72
C SER A 32 11.97 1.69 0.17
N TRP A 33 10.75 1.86 0.70
CA TRP A 33 9.59 1.08 0.27
C TRP A 33 8.52 2.01 -0.28
N GLN A 34 7.77 1.52 -1.27
CA GLN A 34 6.71 2.31 -1.92
C GLN A 34 5.61 1.44 -2.51
N PHE A 35 4.52 2.10 -2.91
CA PHE A 35 3.50 1.52 -3.77
C PHE A 35 3.94 1.54 -5.24
N PRO A 36 3.40 0.63 -6.09
CA PRO A 36 3.59 0.67 -7.53
C PRO A 36 3.06 1.98 -8.12
N GLN A 37 3.80 2.56 -9.06
CA GLN A 37 3.44 3.83 -9.68
C GLN A 37 4.21 4.15 -10.94
N GLY A 38 3.52 4.62 -11.99
CA GLY A 38 4.19 5.04 -13.19
C GLY A 38 3.42 5.98 -14.10
N GLY A 39 4.07 6.39 -15.18
CA GLY A 39 3.67 7.56 -15.95
C GLY A 39 2.56 7.26 -16.92
N ILE A 40 1.60 8.19 -17.07
CA ILE A 40 0.59 8.08 -18.12
C ILE A 40 1.22 8.49 -19.46
N LYS A 41 1.19 7.60 -20.45
CA LYS A 41 1.70 7.85 -21.81
C LYS A 41 0.71 8.71 -22.60
N TYR A 42 1.17 9.30 -23.70
CA TYR A 42 0.29 10.11 -24.56
C TYR A 42 -0.81 9.23 -25.17
N GLY A 43 -2.06 9.70 -25.09
CA GLY A 43 -3.23 8.96 -25.57
C GLY A 43 -3.70 7.83 -24.65
N GLU A 44 -3.02 7.59 -23.53
CA GLU A 44 -3.36 6.55 -22.56
C GLU A 44 -4.36 7.10 -21.52
N THR A 45 -5.42 6.34 -21.23
CA THR A 45 -6.29 6.66 -20.09
C THR A 45 -5.60 6.31 -18.77
N PRO A 46 -5.98 6.94 -17.63
CA PRO A 46 -5.41 6.56 -16.34
C PRO A 46 -5.59 5.07 -16.00
N GLU A 47 -6.70 4.46 -16.43
CA GLU A 47 -6.94 3.03 -16.20
C GLU A 47 -6.02 2.14 -17.05
N GLN A 48 -5.81 2.49 -18.33
CA GLN A 48 -4.85 1.78 -19.20
C GLN A 48 -3.43 1.87 -18.64
N ALA A 49 -3.02 3.06 -18.20
CA ALA A 49 -1.73 3.28 -17.55
C ALA A 49 -1.61 2.42 -16.29
N MET A 50 -2.65 2.40 -15.46
CA MET A 50 -2.65 1.60 -14.23
C MET A 50 -2.43 0.11 -14.51
N TYR A 51 -3.13 -0.50 -15.47
CA TYR A 51 -2.94 -1.91 -15.78
C TYR A 51 -1.55 -2.19 -16.39
N ARG A 52 -1.04 -1.28 -17.22
CA ARG A 52 0.31 -1.40 -17.76
C ARG A 52 1.36 -1.36 -16.65
N GLU A 53 1.31 -0.37 -15.76
CA GLU A 53 2.25 -0.24 -14.65
C GLU A 53 2.11 -1.41 -13.66
N LEU A 54 0.90 -1.90 -13.42
CA LEU A 54 0.65 -3.09 -12.61
C LEU A 54 1.37 -4.32 -13.18
N HIS A 55 1.30 -4.51 -14.50
CA HIS A 55 2.02 -5.59 -15.18
C HIS A 55 3.53 -5.35 -15.18
N GLU A 56 3.98 -4.13 -15.52
CA GLU A 56 5.40 -3.78 -15.62
C GLU A 56 6.15 -3.96 -14.29
N GLU A 57 5.54 -3.53 -13.17
CA GLU A 57 6.19 -3.51 -11.85
C GLU A 57 5.85 -4.73 -10.96
N VAL A 58 4.67 -5.33 -11.14
CA VAL A 58 4.16 -6.40 -10.26
C VAL A 58 3.89 -7.71 -11.00
N GLY A 59 3.88 -7.70 -12.35
CA GLY A 59 3.61 -8.86 -13.18
C GLY A 59 2.14 -9.29 -13.21
N LEU A 60 1.23 -8.52 -12.57
CA LEU A 60 -0.17 -8.89 -12.50
C LEU A 60 -0.93 -8.44 -13.75
N LEU A 61 -1.81 -9.31 -14.24
CA LEU A 61 -2.71 -9.06 -15.35
C LEU A 61 -4.09 -8.57 -14.85
N PRO A 62 -4.92 -7.97 -15.74
CA PRO A 62 -6.24 -7.48 -15.36
C PRO A 62 -7.13 -8.53 -14.67
N GLU A 63 -7.05 -9.80 -15.07
CA GLU A 63 -7.79 -10.91 -14.46
C GLU A 63 -7.38 -11.22 -13.01
N HIS A 64 -6.18 -10.83 -12.58
CA HIS A 64 -5.69 -11.05 -11.22
C HIS A 64 -6.19 -10.01 -10.23
N VAL A 65 -6.85 -8.93 -10.70
CA VAL A 65 -7.27 -7.80 -9.86
C VAL A 65 -8.69 -7.32 -10.18
N ARG A 66 -9.26 -6.51 -9.29
CA ARG A 66 -10.48 -5.76 -9.53
C ARG A 66 -10.32 -4.33 -9.02
N ILE A 67 -10.74 -3.34 -9.81
CA ILE A 67 -10.78 -1.95 -9.35
C ILE A 67 -11.88 -1.81 -8.29
N VAL A 68 -11.52 -1.34 -7.10
CA VAL A 68 -12.45 -1.06 -6.00
C VAL A 68 -12.83 0.43 -5.99
N GLY A 69 -11.88 1.29 -6.33
CA GLY A 69 -12.09 2.73 -6.39
C GLY A 69 -10.85 3.46 -6.90
N ARG A 70 -10.98 4.77 -7.07
CA ARG A 70 -9.88 5.67 -7.39
C ARG A 70 -10.08 7.01 -6.71
N THR A 71 -9.01 7.80 -6.59
CA THR A 71 -9.12 9.20 -6.16
C THR A 71 -9.94 10.00 -7.15
N ARG A 72 -10.69 10.97 -6.64
CA ARG A 72 -11.54 11.85 -7.47
C ARG A 72 -10.69 12.80 -8.29
N ASP A 73 -9.73 13.42 -7.60
CA ASP A 73 -8.87 14.46 -8.12
C ASP A 73 -7.41 14.02 -8.17
N TRP A 74 -6.60 14.83 -8.86
CA TRP A 74 -5.16 14.65 -8.96
C TRP A 74 -4.48 15.08 -7.66
N LEU A 75 -3.72 14.17 -7.05
CA LEU A 75 -2.83 14.46 -5.94
C LEU A 75 -1.47 14.90 -6.48
N ARG A 76 -0.88 15.96 -5.94
CA ARG A 76 0.38 16.53 -6.43
C ARG A 76 1.45 16.47 -5.35
N TYR A 77 2.68 16.23 -5.76
CA TYR A 77 3.86 16.48 -4.93
C TYR A 77 4.96 17.09 -5.78
N GLU A 78 5.72 17.99 -5.16
CA GLU A 78 6.92 18.55 -5.75
C GLU A 78 8.13 17.64 -5.44
N VAL A 79 9.04 17.54 -6.39
CA VAL A 79 10.30 16.82 -6.20
C VAL A 79 11.39 17.83 -5.87
N PRO A 80 12.08 17.73 -4.73
CA PRO A 80 13.15 18.66 -4.40
C PRO A 80 14.26 18.65 -5.45
N ASP A 81 14.85 19.81 -5.77
CA ASP A 81 15.85 20.00 -6.84
C ASP A 81 17.03 19.02 -6.77
N LYS A 82 17.43 18.60 -5.56
CA LYS A 82 18.50 17.62 -5.35
C LYS A 82 18.21 16.25 -5.99
N PHE A 83 16.95 15.90 -6.17
CA PHE A 83 16.50 14.67 -6.84
C PHE A 83 16.20 14.87 -8.33
N ILE A 84 16.23 16.11 -8.83
CA ILE A 84 15.98 16.44 -10.22
C ILE A 84 17.32 16.44 -10.99
N ARG A 85 17.38 15.68 -12.08
CA ARG A 85 18.54 15.67 -12.99
C ARG A 85 18.81 17.09 -13.51
N ARG A 86 20.08 17.49 -13.56
CA ARG A 86 20.47 18.87 -13.91
C ARG A 86 19.87 19.37 -15.23
N GLU A 87 19.79 18.51 -16.23
CA GLU A 87 19.30 18.81 -17.58
C GLU A 87 17.82 19.21 -17.65
N ILE A 88 17.00 18.77 -16.68
CA ILE A 88 15.54 19.02 -16.66
C ILE A 88 15.12 19.98 -15.55
N ARG A 89 16.09 20.51 -14.78
CA ARG A 89 15.83 21.49 -13.72
C ARG A 89 15.20 22.75 -14.33
N GLY A 90 14.13 23.23 -13.71
CA GLY A 90 13.35 24.40 -14.17
C GLY A 90 12.14 24.07 -15.03
N HIS A 91 12.11 22.93 -15.73
CA HIS A 91 10.95 22.48 -16.50
C HIS A 91 10.10 21.44 -15.76
N TYR A 92 10.75 20.59 -14.96
CA TYR A 92 10.10 19.56 -14.15
C TYR A 92 9.97 20.02 -12.70
N ARG A 93 8.74 20.05 -12.17
CA ARG A 93 8.44 20.40 -10.77
C ARG A 93 8.09 19.18 -9.93
N GLY A 94 7.39 18.20 -10.51
CA GLY A 94 6.97 17.02 -9.75
C GLY A 94 6.01 16.12 -10.49
N GLN A 95 5.23 15.37 -9.72
CA GLN A 95 4.22 14.45 -10.26
C GLN A 95 2.82 14.88 -9.85
N LYS A 96 1.86 14.62 -10.74
CA LYS A 96 0.44 14.61 -10.40
C LYS A 96 -0.10 13.20 -10.63
N GLN A 97 -0.81 12.68 -9.64
CA GLN A 97 -1.20 11.28 -9.57
C GLN A 97 -2.71 11.10 -9.40
N ILE A 98 -3.28 10.17 -10.15
CA ILE A 98 -4.54 9.51 -9.79
C ILE A 98 -4.18 8.19 -9.13
N TRP A 99 -4.77 7.92 -7.97
CA TRP A 99 -4.51 6.68 -7.24
C TRP A 99 -5.66 5.70 -7.42
N PHE A 100 -5.33 4.44 -7.69
CA PHE A 100 -6.28 3.34 -7.80
C PHE A 100 -6.16 2.42 -6.59
N LEU A 101 -7.31 2.00 -6.06
CA LEU A 101 -7.40 0.93 -5.08
C LEU A 101 -7.83 -0.35 -5.80
N LEU A 102 -6.96 -1.35 -5.82
CA LEU A 102 -7.21 -2.63 -6.46
C LEU A 102 -7.35 -3.74 -5.43
N ARG A 103 -8.31 -4.63 -5.63
CA ARG A 103 -8.41 -5.88 -4.88
C ARG A 103 -7.73 -6.98 -5.66
N MET A 104 -6.80 -7.69 -5.03
CA MET A 104 -6.28 -8.94 -5.54
C MET A 104 -7.38 -10.01 -5.54
N VAL A 105 -7.57 -10.67 -6.69
CA VAL A 105 -8.42 -11.86 -6.85
C VAL A 105 -7.64 -13.09 -7.33
N GLY A 106 -6.40 -12.90 -7.80
CA GLY A 106 -5.43 -13.96 -8.03
C GLY A 106 -4.78 -14.47 -6.75
N ARG A 107 -3.65 -15.16 -6.91
CA ARG A 107 -2.84 -15.76 -5.84
C ARG A 107 -1.51 -15.02 -5.69
N ASP A 108 -0.92 -15.11 -4.50
CA ASP A 108 0.39 -14.52 -4.21
C ASP A 108 1.50 -14.99 -5.17
N CYS A 109 1.42 -16.22 -5.70
CA CYS A 109 2.35 -16.74 -6.71
C CYS A 109 2.23 -16.09 -8.09
N ASP A 110 1.15 -15.35 -8.36
CA ASP A 110 0.96 -14.65 -9.62
C ASP A 110 1.72 -13.31 -9.63
N ILE A 111 2.24 -12.84 -8.48
CA ILE A 111 3.10 -11.66 -8.38
C ILE A 111 4.51 -11.99 -8.89
N GLN A 112 4.95 -11.27 -9.92
CA GLN A 112 6.23 -11.48 -10.58
C GLN A 112 6.97 -10.15 -10.78
N LEU A 113 7.84 -9.79 -9.83
CA LEU A 113 8.66 -8.56 -9.88
C LEU A 113 9.75 -8.57 -10.98
N ARG A 114 9.80 -9.62 -11.81
CA ARG A 114 10.77 -9.82 -12.90
C ARG A 114 10.06 -10.10 -14.23
N ALA A 115 8.78 -9.72 -14.34
CA ALA A 115 8.02 -9.88 -15.57
C ALA A 115 8.56 -9.01 -16.72
N THR A 116 9.34 -7.97 -16.42
CA THR A 116 9.94 -7.05 -17.40
C THR A 116 11.44 -6.88 -17.19
N GLU A 117 12.12 -6.32 -18.20
CA GLU A 117 13.58 -6.10 -18.22
C GLU A 117 14.06 -4.99 -17.25
N HIS A 118 13.14 -4.19 -16.72
CA HIS A 118 13.45 -3.03 -15.87
C HIS A 118 12.63 -3.06 -14.58
N PRO A 119 12.97 -3.97 -13.64
CA PRO A 119 12.22 -4.10 -12.40
C PRO A 119 12.42 -2.90 -11.47
N GLU A 120 11.33 -2.30 -10.99
CA GLU A 120 11.36 -1.23 -9.97
C GLU A 120 11.60 -1.80 -8.55
N PHE A 121 11.16 -3.03 -8.31
CA PHE A 121 11.17 -3.67 -6.98
C PHE A 121 12.08 -4.90 -6.92
N ASP A 122 12.81 -5.06 -5.82
CA ASP A 122 13.62 -6.27 -5.58
C ASP A 122 12.96 -7.28 -4.63
N ALA A 123 12.06 -6.81 -3.78
CA ALA A 123 11.30 -7.62 -2.84
C ALA A 123 9.94 -6.98 -2.59
N TRP A 124 9.01 -7.76 -2.06
CA TRP A 124 7.70 -7.27 -1.65
C TRP A 124 7.20 -7.98 -0.40
N ARG A 125 6.24 -7.38 0.28
CA ARG A 125 5.48 -8.01 1.37
C ARG A 125 4.07 -7.44 1.44
N TRP A 126 3.17 -8.19 2.07
CA TRP A 126 1.92 -7.65 2.57
C TRP A 126 2.18 -6.83 3.84
N SER A 127 1.65 -5.62 3.90
CA SER A 127 1.71 -4.72 5.05
C SER A 127 0.31 -4.31 5.50
N GLN A 128 0.16 -3.88 6.75
CA GLN A 128 -1.10 -3.26 7.18
C GLN A 128 -1.45 -2.06 6.29
N TYR A 129 -2.76 -1.81 6.12
CA TYR A 129 -3.26 -0.74 5.24
C TYR A 129 -2.62 0.61 5.51
N TRP A 130 -2.49 0.96 6.79
CA TRP A 130 -1.75 2.13 7.25
C TRP A 130 -0.27 1.80 7.32
N VAL A 131 0.42 1.95 6.18
CA VAL A 131 1.86 1.73 6.08
C VAL A 131 2.64 2.77 6.88
N PRO A 132 3.82 2.42 7.43
CA PRO A 132 4.67 3.39 8.11
C PRO A 132 5.22 4.39 7.09
N LEU A 133 4.75 5.65 7.16
CA LEU A 133 5.18 6.72 6.25
C LEU A 133 6.67 7.06 6.41
N ASP A 134 7.28 6.69 7.54
CA ASP A 134 8.72 6.87 7.76
C ASP A 134 9.58 6.06 6.79
N ALA A 135 9.07 4.92 6.29
CA ALA A 135 9.72 4.10 5.27
C ALA A 135 9.58 4.68 3.85
N VAL A 136 8.73 5.69 3.68
CA VAL A 136 8.51 6.40 2.43
C VAL A 136 9.39 7.65 2.39
N ILE A 137 9.92 7.95 1.21
CA ILE A 137 10.67 9.18 0.97
C ILE A 137 9.81 10.41 1.30
N GLU A 138 10.41 11.36 2.01
CA GLU A 138 9.72 12.46 2.70
C GLU A 138 8.69 13.20 1.82
N PHE A 139 9.09 13.63 0.62
CA PHE A 139 8.24 14.41 -0.28
C PHE A 139 7.03 13.65 -0.85
N LYS A 140 6.96 12.32 -0.69
CA LYS A 140 5.78 11.51 -1.10
C LYS A 140 4.80 11.26 0.05
N ARG A 141 5.20 11.48 1.31
CA ARG A 141 4.43 11.07 2.50
C ARG A 141 3.02 11.66 2.54
N GLU A 142 2.89 12.94 2.20
CA GLU A 142 1.59 13.64 2.19
C GLU A 142 0.64 13.05 1.13
N VAL A 143 1.13 12.79 -0.08
CA VAL A 143 0.33 12.18 -1.14
C VAL A 143 -0.11 10.76 -0.78
N TYR A 144 0.75 10.00 -0.10
CA TYR A 144 0.40 8.67 0.41
C TYR A 144 -0.69 8.77 1.47
N GLN A 145 -0.56 9.70 2.42
CA GLN A 145 -1.56 9.92 3.45
C GLN A 145 -2.91 10.32 2.85
N MET A 146 -2.93 11.24 1.88
CA MET A 146 -4.15 11.65 1.18
C MET A 146 -4.80 10.48 0.43
N ALA A 147 -4.01 9.72 -0.36
CA ALA A 147 -4.51 8.59 -1.13
C ALA A 147 -5.11 7.49 -0.23
N LEU A 148 -4.38 7.09 0.81
CA LEU A 148 -4.85 6.09 1.78
C LEU A 148 -6.09 6.56 2.53
N SER A 149 -6.12 7.83 2.94
CA SER A 149 -7.27 8.40 3.63
C SER A 149 -8.51 8.42 2.74
N GLU A 150 -8.39 8.90 1.49
CA GLU A 150 -9.50 8.98 0.56
C GLU A 150 -10.06 7.60 0.18
N LEU A 151 -9.18 6.61 0.02
CA LEU A 151 -9.53 5.27 -0.46
C LEU A 151 -9.91 4.31 0.67
N SER A 152 -9.61 4.63 1.93
CA SER A 152 -9.91 3.80 3.11
C SER A 152 -11.38 3.37 3.20
N ARG A 153 -12.31 4.25 2.80
CA ARG A 153 -13.77 3.99 2.81
C ARG A 153 -14.19 2.80 1.93
N PHE A 154 -13.37 2.43 0.96
CA PHE A 154 -13.65 1.33 0.05
C PHE A 154 -13.14 -0.02 0.57
N VAL A 155 -12.13 0.00 1.45
CA VAL A 155 -11.52 -1.21 2.03
C VAL A 155 -12.52 -1.98 2.90
N GLN A 156 -13.27 -1.27 3.74
CA GLN A 156 -14.22 -1.88 4.68
C GLN A 156 -15.52 -2.36 4.02
N ARG A 157 -15.86 -1.81 2.85
CA ARG A 157 -17.11 -2.15 2.14
C ARG A 157 -17.06 -3.53 1.47
N SER A 158 -15.86 -4.05 1.17
CA SER A 158 -15.70 -5.35 0.51
C SER A 158 -16.11 -6.55 1.37
N HIS A 159 -16.21 -6.40 2.70
CA HIS A 159 -16.74 -7.45 3.59
C HIS A 159 -18.26 -7.62 3.51
N ARG A 160 -18.98 -6.71 2.84
CA ARG A 160 -20.43 -6.80 2.62
C ARG A 160 -20.76 -7.25 1.19
N ALA A 161 -20.07 -8.27 0.69
CA ALA A 161 -20.64 -9.01 -0.44
C ALA A 161 -21.97 -9.64 0.03
N PRO A 162 -23.08 -9.50 -0.72
CA PRO A 162 -24.32 -10.17 -0.39
C PRO A 162 -24.08 -11.68 -0.37
N LEU A 163 -24.56 -12.36 0.67
CA LEU A 163 -24.78 -13.80 0.62
C LEU A 163 -25.57 -14.09 -0.67
N SER A 164 -25.03 -14.99 -1.50
CA SER A 164 -25.65 -15.42 -2.76
C SER A 164 -27.17 -15.67 -2.59
N PRO A 165 -28.05 -15.10 -3.42
CA PRO A 165 -29.49 -15.42 -3.43
C PRO A 165 -29.78 -16.84 -3.94
N TYR A 166 -28.78 -17.55 -4.47
CA TYR A 166 -28.95 -18.88 -5.04
C TYR A 166 -28.17 -19.90 -4.22
N GLY A 167 -28.89 -20.67 -3.39
CA GLY A 167 -28.28 -21.69 -2.56
C GLY A 167 -29.20 -22.45 -1.59
N ARG A 168 -30.39 -22.92 -2.03
CA ARG A 168 -30.96 -24.23 -1.63
C ARG A 168 -32.23 -24.52 -2.41
N GLY A 169 -32.07 -25.25 -3.51
CA GLY A 169 -33.16 -26.01 -4.11
C GLY A 169 -33.39 -27.29 -3.29
N GLY A 170 -34.68 -27.66 -3.16
CA GLY A 170 -35.11 -29.04 -2.98
C GLY A 170 -35.51 -29.45 -1.57
N GLN A 171 -36.78 -29.24 -1.21
CA GLN A 171 -37.65 -30.32 -0.75
C GLN A 171 -39.12 -29.87 -0.81
N HIS A 172 -39.78 -30.32 -1.88
CA HIS A 172 -41.23 -30.31 -2.01
C HIS A 172 -41.70 -31.67 -1.47
N ARG A 173 -42.42 -31.70 -0.35
CA ARG A 173 -43.28 -32.83 0.03
C ARG A 173 -44.39 -32.39 0.99
N ASP A 174 -45.58 -32.47 0.43
CA ASP A 174 -46.90 -32.79 0.99
C ASP A 174 -47.59 -31.97 2.08
N ARG A 175 -48.88 -31.74 1.77
CA ARG A 175 -49.98 -31.24 2.59
C ARG A 175 -50.42 -32.27 3.64
N SER A 176 -50.73 -31.79 4.83
CA SER A 176 -51.99 -32.01 5.60
C SER A 176 -51.72 -31.55 7.05
N ASP A 177 -52.39 -30.50 7.52
CA ASP A 177 -53.66 -30.52 8.26
C ASP A 177 -53.41 -30.43 9.79
N ARG A 178 -54.33 -29.69 10.46
CA ARG A 178 -54.55 -29.55 11.91
C ARG A 178 -53.78 -28.48 12.71
N SER A 179 -54.54 -27.42 12.99
CA SER A 179 -54.86 -26.87 14.32
C SER A 179 -54.09 -27.44 15.52
N ASP A 180 -53.41 -26.58 16.29
CA ASP A 180 -53.78 -26.37 17.69
C ASP A 180 -53.10 -25.17 18.37
N GLN A 181 -53.75 -24.75 19.45
CA GLN A 181 -53.63 -23.51 20.21
C GLN A 181 -52.39 -23.44 21.14
N ASN A 182 -52.14 -22.21 21.61
CA ASN A 182 -51.56 -21.83 22.90
C ASN A 182 -50.12 -22.26 23.25
N ALA A 183 -49.23 -21.26 23.38
CA ALA A 183 -48.53 -21.00 24.65
C ALA A 183 -47.68 -19.72 24.56
N ARG A 184 -48.05 -18.72 25.38
CA ARG A 184 -47.19 -17.58 25.74
C ARG A 184 -46.05 -18.08 26.63
N GLY A 185 -44.82 -17.75 26.26
CA GLY A 185 -43.63 -17.93 27.10
C GLY A 185 -42.65 -16.79 26.87
N GLN A 186 -42.64 -15.83 27.79
CA GLN A 186 -41.65 -14.76 27.85
C GLN A 186 -40.24 -15.34 27.96
N ARG A 187 -39.32 -14.93 27.10
CA ARG A 187 -37.87 -15.14 27.28
C ARG A 187 -37.18 -13.77 27.33
N GLN A 188 -36.59 -13.46 28.49
CA GLN A 188 -35.66 -12.36 28.68
C GLN A 188 -34.34 -12.63 27.94
N PRO A 189 -33.61 -11.59 27.48
CA PRO A 189 -32.29 -11.75 26.90
C PRO A 189 -31.20 -11.86 28.00
N PRO A 190 -30.09 -12.58 27.76
CA PRO A 190 -28.98 -12.65 28.70
C PRO A 190 -28.12 -11.38 28.70
N ALA A 191 -27.56 -11.05 29.86
CA ALA A 191 -26.72 -9.89 30.12
C ALA A 191 -25.33 -9.99 29.46
N LEU A 192 -24.84 -8.85 28.95
CA LEU A 192 -23.48 -8.67 28.44
C LEU A 192 -22.49 -8.58 29.60
N THR A 193 -21.51 -9.48 29.66
CA THR A 193 -20.37 -9.36 30.56
C THR A 193 -19.25 -8.61 29.83
N VAL A 194 -18.91 -7.41 30.29
CA VAL A 194 -17.75 -6.65 29.82
C VAL A 194 -16.55 -7.07 30.65
N THR A 195 -15.58 -7.73 30.02
CA THR A 195 -14.28 -8.05 30.64
C THR A 195 -13.28 -6.97 30.25
N THR A 196 -13.01 -6.03 31.16
CA THR A 196 -11.94 -5.04 30.99
C THR A 196 -10.61 -5.69 31.35
N SER A 197 -9.73 -5.89 30.37
CA SER A 197 -8.35 -6.33 30.61
C SER A 197 -7.44 -5.10 30.69
N THR A 198 -6.88 -4.84 31.87
CA THR A 198 -5.86 -3.80 32.09
C THR A 198 -4.52 -4.33 31.62
N VAL A 199 -3.95 -3.73 30.56
CA VAL A 199 -2.58 -4.01 30.12
C VAL A 199 -1.63 -3.15 30.94
N VAL A 200 -0.78 -3.80 31.74
CA VAL A 200 0.34 -3.16 32.43
C VAL A 200 1.52 -3.13 31.45
N VAL A 201 1.98 -1.92 31.11
CA VAL A 201 3.17 -1.73 30.27
C VAL A 201 4.35 -1.50 31.20
N GLU A 202 5.25 -2.49 31.30
CA GLU A 202 6.55 -2.32 31.95
C GLU A 202 7.51 -1.58 31.01
N THR A 203 7.99 -0.43 31.47
CA THR A 203 9.01 0.36 30.78
C THR A 203 10.38 -0.25 31.04
N VAL A 204 10.95 -0.91 30.03
CA VAL A 204 12.35 -1.38 30.05
C VAL A 204 13.28 -0.18 29.79
N ILE A 205 14.03 0.22 30.82
CA ILE A 205 15.08 1.24 30.72
C ILE A 205 16.31 0.58 30.10
N VAL A 206 16.62 0.92 28.84
CA VAL A 206 17.86 0.52 28.18
C VAL A 206 18.99 1.43 28.65
N SER A 207 19.92 0.87 29.42
CA SER A 207 21.15 1.55 29.83
C SER A 207 22.14 1.63 28.67
N ARG A 208 22.63 2.83 28.36
CA ARG A 208 23.71 3.09 27.39
C ARG A 208 25.03 2.48 27.87
N PRO A 209 25.82 1.82 27.00
CA PRO A 209 27.19 1.48 27.33
C PRO A 209 28.09 2.72 27.29
N ALA A 210 29.03 2.78 28.24
CA ALA A 210 30.00 3.85 28.41
C ALA A 210 30.98 3.93 27.22
N ALA A 211 31.32 5.16 26.85
CA ALA A 211 32.35 5.47 25.85
C ALA A 211 33.74 5.09 26.38
N GLN A 212 34.53 4.38 25.56
CA GLN A 212 35.94 4.14 25.84
C GLN A 212 36.78 5.37 25.46
N PRO A 213 37.85 5.67 26.22
CA PRO A 213 38.73 6.80 25.90
C PRO A 213 39.56 6.51 24.66
N ILE A 214 39.58 7.52 23.78
CA ILE A 214 40.44 7.65 22.61
C ILE A 214 41.90 7.80 23.04
N ASP A 215 42.75 6.90 22.57
CA ASP A 215 44.21 6.99 22.70
C ASP A 215 44.72 8.21 21.92
N SER A 216 45.64 8.95 22.54
CA SER A 216 46.29 10.12 21.93
C SER A 216 47.34 9.68 20.89
N PRO A 217 47.59 10.47 19.83
CA PRO A 217 48.44 10.06 18.72
C PRO A 217 49.93 10.11 19.07
N ASN A 218 50.67 9.08 18.65
CA ASN A 218 52.14 9.04 18.65
C ASN A 218 52.70 10.10 17.67
N PRO A 219 53.73 10.86 18.05
CA PRO A 219 54.35 11.86 17.19
C PRO A 219 55.53 11.23 16.44
N ASP A 220 55.30 10.48 15.36
CA ASP A 220 56.42 10.07 14.49
C ASP A 220 56.03 9.67 13.05
N ASP A 221 55.11 10.42 12.43
CA ASP A 221 54.89 10.33 10.97
C ASP A 221 55.29 11.63 10.30
N THR A 222 56.58 11.70 9.96
CA THR A 222 57.13 12.71 9.04
C THR A 222 57.03 12.14 7.62
N PRO A 223 56.44 12.84 6.64
CA PRO A 223 56.30 12.28 5.29
C PRO A 223 57.61 12.44 4.51
N SER A 224 58.22 11.32 4.12
CA SER A 224 59.28 11.28 3.11
C SER A 224 58.70 11.54 1.72
N LYS A 225 59.27 12.56 1.08
CA LYS A 225 59.21 12.80 -0.36
C LYS A 225 59.91 11.67 -1.11
N ASP A 226 59.28 11.18 -2.18
CA ASP A 226 59.84 11.09 -3.54
C ASP A 226 59.17 9.97 -4.34
N SER A 227 58.64 10.33 -5.52
CA SER A 227 58.87 9.68 -6.83
C SER A 227 57.62 9.64 -7.72
N LEU A 228 57.70 10.46 -8.78
CA LEU A 228 57.08 10.37 -10.11
C LEU A 228 55.57 10.55 -10.26
#